data_AF-A0A7S3KK04-F1
#
_entry.id   AF-A0A7S3KK04-F1
#
_cell.length_a   1.000
_cell.length_b   1.000
_cell.length_c   1.000
_cell.angle_alpha   90.00
_cell.angle_beta   90.00
_cell.angle_gamma   90.00
#
_symmetry.space_group_name_H-M   'P 1'
#
loop_
_entity.id
_entity.type
_entity.pdbx_description
1 polymer ?
#
loop_
_entity_poly.entity_id
_entity_poly.type
_entity_poly.pdbx_seq_one_letter_code
_entity_poly.pdbx_strand_id
1 'polypeptide(L)'
;FMAKESSSDENGVRMIESLIPNLQIPELHHDKLKGIGKYVAKHKIQELFNELLVNILTTKPKDVKGTIVNLLKRVKKTKIPDSDEIIWDFGQNYLEIGDFETLFDTYDVLGVHHIPVNYMIDALSVAGVPEARTLIETKYPEIIEEGHVNKVTFLYIIEEEHRK
;
A
#
# COMPACT_ATOMS: atom_id res chain seq x y z
N PHE A 1 -29.16 -8.01 5.47
CA PHE A 1 -28.33 -7.08 4.69
C PHE A 1 -27.15 -7.87 4.15
N MET A 2 -27.12 -8.09 2.83
CA MET A 2 -26.07 -8.85 2.16
C MET A 2 -24.84 -7.96 2.00
N ALA A 3 -23.71 -8.35 2.60
CA ALA A 3 -22.43 -7.70 2.37
C ALA A 3 -21.95 -8.02 0.96
N LYS A 4 -21.60 -6.99 0.20
CA LYS A 4 -20.91 -7.11 -1.10
C LYS A 4 -19.46 -7.56 -0.83
N GLU A 5 -19.20 -8.85 -0.92
CA GLU A 5 -17.87 -9.38 -1.24
C GLU A 5 -17.58 -9.06 -2.71
N SER A 6 -17.01 -7.90 -3.04
CA SER A 6 -16.72 -7.57 -4.45
C SER A 6 -15.73 -6.43 -4.60
N SER A 7 -14.43 -6.75 -4.60
CA SER A 7 -13.45 -6.06 -5.46
C SER A 7 -12.12 -6.83 -5.54
N SER A 8 -11.65 -7.41 -4.43
CA SER A 8 -10.34 -8.08 -4.35
C SER A 8 -10.33 -9.51 -4.91
N ASP A 9 -11.45 -10.24 -4.79
CA ASP A 9 -11.56 -11.64 -5.24
C ASP A 9 -11.53 -11.79 -6.77
N GLU A 10 -11.92 -10.77 -7.52
CA GLU A 10 -11.97 -10.85 -8.99
C GLU A 10 -10.61 -10.62 -9.64
N ASN A 11 -9.71 -9.83 -9.03
CA ASN A 11 -8.46 -9.43 -9.68
C ASN A 11 -7.48 -10.60 -9.84
N GLY A 12 -7.33 -11.45 -8.83
CA GLY A 12 -6.45 -12.63 -8.92
C GLY A 12 -6.97 -13.69 -9.89
N VAL A 13 -8.29 -13.85 -9.98
CA VAL A 13 -8.93 -14.77 -10.94
C VAL A 13 -8.78 -14.22 -12.36
N ARG A 14 -9.06 -12.93 -12.59
CA ARG A 14 -8.91 -12.26 -13.90
C ARG A 14 -7.47 -12.31 -14.41
N MET A 15 -6.47 -12.12 -13.55
CA MET A 15 -5.06 -12.23 -13.93
C MET A 15 -4.74 -13.62 -14.49
N ILE A 16 -5.08 -14.69 -13.75
CA ILE A 16 -4.82 -16.05 -14.23
C ILE A 16 -5.63 -16.36 -15.49
N GLU A 17 -6.91 -15.98 -15.54
CA GLU A 17 -7.77 -16.17 -16.72
C GLU A 17 -7.21 -15.46 -17.97
N SER A 18 -6.62 -14.28 -17.83
CA SER A 18 -5.94 -13.57 -18.93
C SER A 18 -4.65 -14.24 -19.43
N LEU A 19 -4.04 -15.10 -18.61
CA LEU A 19 -2.81 -15.83 -18.97
C LEU A 19 -3.12 -17.18 -19.63
N ILE A 20 -4.31 -17.75 -19.41
CA ILE A 20 -4.72 -19.05 -19.98
C ILE A 20 -4.59 -19.09 -21.51
N PRO A 21 -5.07 -18.08 -22.28
CA PRO A 21 -4.94 -18.07 -23.73
C PRO A 21 -3.49 -18.07 -24.22
N ASN A 22 -2.59 -17.44 -23.45
CA ASN A 22 -1.19 -17.27 -23.80
C ASN A 22 -0.32 -18.49 -23.46
N LEU A 23 -0.78 -19.35 -22.55
CA LEU A 23 -0.02 -20.49 -22.05
C LEU A 23 -0.33 -21.81 -22.79
N GLN A 24 -1.22 -21.79 -23.79
CA GLN A 24 -1.66 -22.97 -24.57
C GLN A 24 -2.03 -24.17 -23.68
N ILE A 25 -2.62 -23.92 -22.52
CA ILE A 25 -2.90 -24.96 -21.52
C ILE A 25 -4.16 -25.73 -21.93
N PRO A 26 -4.13 -27.08 -21.99
CA PRO A 26 -5.30 -27.90 -22.26
C PRO A 26 -6.45 -27.61 -21.29
N GLU A 27 -7.69 -27.60 -21.79
CA GLU A 27 -8.92 -27.29 -21.02
C GLU A 27 -9.05 -28.09 -19.72
N LEU A 28 -8.51 -29.32 -19.69
CA LEU A 28 -8.48 -30.21 -18.53
C LEU A 28 -7.82 -29.59 -17.27
N HIS A 29 -6.99 -28.54 -17.43
CA HIS A 29 -6.30 -27.88 -16.33
C HIS A 29 -6.94 -26.54 -15.92
N HIS A 30 -8.01 -26.09 -16.60
CA HIS A 30 -8.63 -24.79 -16.33
C HIS A 30 -9.25 -24.71 -14.94
N ASP A 31 -9.88 -25.79 -14.47
CA ASP A 31 -10.44 -25.84 -13.10
C ASP A 31 -9.35 -25.76 -12.02
N LYS A 32 -8.17 -26.36 -12.28
CA LYS A 32 -7.01 -26.23 -11.40
C LYS A 32 -6.49 -24.79 -11.38
N LEU A 33 -6.46 -24.13 -12.54
CA LEU A 33 -6.04 -22.73 -12.66
C LEU A 33 -7.01 -21.78 -11.95
N LYS A 34 -8.32 -22.01 -12.03
CA LYS A 34 -9.31 -21.28 -11.21
C LYS A 34 -9.08 -21.50 -9.72
N GLY A 35 -8.75 -22.73 -9.30
CA GLY A 35 -8.37 -23.02 -7.92
C GLY A 35 -7.13 -22.23 -7.46
N ILE A 36 -6.11 -22.13 -8.32
CA ILE A 36 -4.90 -21.33 -8.05
C ILE A 36 -5.25 -19.84 -7.98
N GLY A 37 -6.06 -19.32 -8.91
CA GLY A 37 -6.49 -17.92 -8.89
C GLY A 37 -7.23 -17.56 -7.60
N LYS A 38 -8.15 -18.43 -7.15
CA LYS A 38 -8.83 -18.29 -5.85
C LYS A 38 -7.86 -18.32 -4.69
N TYR A 39 -6.87 -19.21 -4.70
CA TYR A 39 -5.84 -19.27 -3.66
C TYR A 39 -5.00 -17.98 -3.61
N VAL A 40 -4.56 -17.50 -4.78
CA VAL A 40 -3.78 -16.26 -4.94
C VAL A 40 -4.56 -15.06 -4.43
N ALA A 41 -5.84 -14.93 -4.80
CA ALA A 41 -6.73 -13.86 -4.35
C ALA A 41 -6.99 -13.94 -2.85
N LYS A 42 -7.45 -15.10 -2.35
CA LYS A 42 -7.75 -15.33 -0.93
C LYS A 42 -6.57 -15.04 0.00
N HIS A 43 -5.35 -15.32 -0.46
CA HIS A 43 -4.14 -15.12 0.32
C HIS A 43 -3.38 -13.85 -0.05
N LYS A 44 -3.97 -12.96 -0.85
CA LYS A 44 -3.38 -11.66 -1.18
C LYS A 44 -1.94 -11.78 -1.68
N ILE A 45 -1.64 -12.83 -2.44
CA ILE A 45 -0.27 -13.16 -2.87
C ILE A 45 0.27 -12.10 -3.83
N GLN A 46 -0.60 -11.47 -4.60
CA GLN A 46 -0.22 -10.40 -5.52
C GLN A 46 0.20 -9.12 -4.78
N GLU A 47 -0.49 -8.78 -3.70
CA GLU A 47 -0.12 -7.66 -2.82
C GLU A 47 1.24 -7.93 -2.17
N LEU A 48 1.44 -9.13 -1.61
CA LEU A 48 2.74 -9.57 -1.09
C LEU A 48 3.86 -9.44 -2.12
N PHE A 49 3.59 -9.85 -3.36
CA PHE A 49 4.58 -9.80 -4.43
C PHE A 49 4.94 -8.37 -4.83
N ASN A 50 3.96 -7.49 -4.94
CA ASN A 50 4.19 -6.06 -5.24
C ASN A 50 5.06 -5.42 -4.17
N GLU A 51 4.78 -5.69 -2.90
CA GLU A 51 5.57 -5.17 -1.77
C GLU A 51 7.02 -5.70 -1.79
N LEU A 52 7.20 -6.98 -2.08
CA LEU A 52 8.55 -7.55 -2.25
C LEU A 52 9.30 -6.88 -3.41
N LEU A 53 8.63 -6.60 -4.52
CA LEU A 53 9.23 -5.91 -5.65
C LEU A 53 9.63 -4.48 -5.31
N VAL A 54 8.75 -3.71 -4.66
CA VAL A 54 9.06 -2.36 -4.17
C VAL A 54 10.29 -2.41 -3.26
N ASN A 55 10.33 -3.34 -2.31
CA ASN A 55 11.47 -3.50 -1.40
C ASN A 55 12.79 -3.75 -2.15
N ILE A 56 12.79 -4.64 -3.16
CA ILE A 56 13.98 -4.93 -3.98
C ILE A 56 14.40 -3.70 -4.80
N LEU A 57 13.45 -3.01 -5.42
CA LEU A 57 13.72 -1.85 -6.28
C LEU A 57 14.26 -0.67 -5.48
N THR A 58 13.76 -0.45 -4.27
CA THR A 58 14.19 0.62 -3.37
C THR A 58 15.53 0.32 -2.74
N THR A 59 15.69 -0.86 -2.14
CA THR A 59 16.91 -1.19 -1.37
C THR A 59 18.08 -1.65 -2.24
N LYS A 60 17.82 -2.03 -3.49
CA LYS A 60 18.80 -2.55 -4.47
C LYS A 60 19.83 -3.49 -3.83
N PRO A 61 19.36 -4.56 -3.15
CA PRO A 61 20.23 -5.37 -2.33
C PRO A 61 21.23 -6.14 -3.20
N LYS A 62 22.47 -6.28 -2.73
CA LYS A 62 23.50 -7.07 -3.42
C LYS A 62 23.10 -8.55 -3.56
N ASP A 63 22.37 -9.08 -2.59
CA ASP A 63 21.79 -10.44 -2.62
C ASP A 63 20.27 -10.37 -2.59
N VAL A 64 19.67 -10.28 -3.79
CA VAL A 64 18.22 -10.22 -3.98
C VAL A 64 17.53 -11.45 -3.40
N LYS A 65 18.10 -12.64 -3.60
CA LYS A 65 17.48 -13.91 -3.16
C LYS A 65 17.48 -14.00 -1.64
N GLY A 66 18.61 -13.68 -1.00
CA GLY A 66 18.71 -13.64 0.46
C GLY A 66 17.73 -12.63 1.07
N THR A 67 17.62 -11.44 0.47
CA THR A 67 16.66 -10.42 0.91
C THR A 67 15.21 -10.89 0.81
N ILE A 68 14.79 -11.45 -0.33
CA ILE A 68 13.43 -12.00 -0.51
C ILE A 68 13.12 -13.05 0.55
N VAL A 69 14.03 -14.02 0.77
CA VAL A 69 13.82 -15.08 1.75
C VAL A 69 13.72 -14.51 3.17
N ASN A 70 14.54 -13.53 3.50
CA ASN A 70 14.51 -12.89 4.82
C ASN A 70 13.27 -12.01 5.03
N LEU A 71 12.74 -11.40 3.97
CA LEU A 71 11.47 -10.67 4.02
C LEU A 71 10.32 -11.65 4.23
N LEU A 72 10.20 -12.68 3.38
CA LEU A 72 9.16 -13.71 3.48
C LEU A 72 9.13 -14.41 4.85
N LYS A 73 10.30 -14.60 5.49
CA LYS A 73 10.37 -15.15 6.86
C LYS A 73 9.86 -14.20 7.95
N ARG A 74 9.92 -12.90 7.69
CA ARG A 74 9.50 -11.85 8.64
C ARG A 74 8.03 -11.45 8.46
N VAL A 75 7.50 -11.57 7.25
CA VAL A 75 6.11 -11.21 6.96
C VAL A 75 5.15 -12.03 7.81
N LYS A 76 4.22 -11.34 8.49
CA LYS A 76 3.10 -11.94 9.22
C LYS A 76 1.79 -11.57 8.53
N LYS A 77 0.83 -12.49 8.56
CA LYS A 77 -0.56 -12.14 8.25
C LYS A 77 -1.16 -11.49 9.47
N THR A 78 -1.58 -10.24 9.33
CA THR A 78 -2.22 -9.49 10.40
C THR A 78 -3.65 -9.15 9.95
N LYS A 79 -4.58 -9.24 10.88
CA LYS A 79 -5.97 -8.85 10.66
C LYS A 79 -6.12 -7.41 11.12
N ILE A 80 -6.69 -6.55 10.30
CA ILE A 80 -6.98 -5.18 10.71
C ILE A 80 -8.04 -5.25 11.84
N PRO A 81 -7.85 -4.56 12.98
CA PRO A 81 -8.88 -4.46 14.01
C PRO A 81 -10.20 -3.98 13.40
N ASP A 82 -11.31 -4.63 13.77
CA ASP A 82 -12.67 -4.31 13.29
C ASP A 82 -12.93 -4.52 11.78
N SER A 83 -12.04 -5.18 11.04
CA SER A 83 -12.25 -5.58 9.64
C SER A 83 -11.95 -7.06 9.42
N ASP A 84 -12.66 -7.70 8.48
CA ASP A 84 -12.36 -9.06 8.01
C ASP A 84 -11.17 -9.12 7.03
N GLU A 85 -10.57 -7.97 6.74
CA GLU A 85 -9.43 -7.83 5.84
C GLU A 85 -8.12 -8.34 6.46
N ILE A 86 -7.37 -9.09 5.65
CA ILE A 86 -6.06 -9.65 5.99
C ILE A 86 -5.01 -8.88 5.21
N ILE A 87 -4.06 -8.28 5.95
CA ILE A 87 -2.91 -7.57 5.38
C ILE A 87 -1.61 -8.31 5.71
N TRP A 88 -0.60 -8.08 4.87
CA TRP A 88 0.75 -8.57 5.09
C TRP A 88 1.56 -7.54 5.85
N ASP A 89 1.90 -7.84 7.09
CA ASP A 89 2.74 -7.02 7.96
C ASP A 89 4.20 -7.44 7.79
N PHE A 90 5.00 -6.57 7.19
CA PHE A 90 6.44 -6.80 6.96
C PHE A 90 7.31 -6.46 8.17
N GLY A 91 6.73 -5.91 9.25
CA GLY A 91 7.42 -5.60 10.51
C GLY A 91 8.42 -4.45 10.45
N GLN A 92 8.56 -3.77 9.31
CA GLN A 92 9.29 -2.50 9.18
C GLN A 92 8.43 -1.52 8.40
N ASN A 93 8.23 -0.33 8.97
CA ASN A 93 7.71 0.81 8.23
C ASN A 93 8.72 1.13 7.14
N TYR A 94 8.27 1.13 5.89
CA TYR A 94 9.11 1.44 4.73
C TYR A 94 9.55 2.89 4.69
N LEU A 95 8.74 3.75 5.29
CA LEU A 95 9.00 5.17 5.46
C LEU A 95 9.20 5.43 6.95
N GLU A 96 10.38 5.94 7.28
CA GLU A 96 10.70 6.47 8.60
C GLU A 96 10.38 7.96 8.66
N ILE A 97 10.39 8.54 9.86
CA ILE A 97 10.11 9.97 10.03
C ILE A 97 11.06 10.86 9.20
N GLY A 98 12.31 10.41 9.01
CA GLY A 98 13.30 11.10 8.16
C GLY A 98 12.93 11.12 6.68
N ASP A 99 12.20 10.10 6.19
CA ASP A 99 11.70 10.09 4.81
C ASP A 99 10.57 11.10 4.64
N PHE A 100 9.69 11.22 5.65
CA PHE A 100 8.63 12.24 5.66
C PHE A 100 9.17 13.65 5.82
N GLU A 101 10.25 13.83 6.60
CA GLU A 101 10.96 15.11 6.68
C GLU A 101 11.54 15.51 5.33
N THR A 102 12.19 14.56 4.64
CA THR A 102 12.71 14.77 3.29
C THR A 102 11.59 15.12 2.32
N LEU A 103 10.45 14.43 2.40
CA LEU A 103 9.28 14.71 1.57
C LEU A 103 8.74 16.12 1.82
N PHE A 104 8.61 16.56 3.07
CA PHE A 104 8.21 17.92 3.39
C PHE A 104 9.18 18.95 2.78
N ASP A 105 10.48 18.73 2.93
CA ASP A 105 11.51 19.63 2.43
C ASP A 105 11.51 19.72 0.90
N THR A 106 11.04 18.69 0.18
CA THR A 106 10.83 18.78 -1.29
C THR A 106 9.64 19.66 -1.69
N TYR A 107 8.61 19.76 -0.84
CA TYR A 107 7.46 20.63 -1.08
C TYR A 107 7.72 22.07 -0.62
N ASP A 108 8.47 22.26 0.47
CA ASP A 108 8.88 23.56 1.00
C ASP A 108 10.14 24.10 0.31
N VAL A 109 10.09 24.24 -1.02
CA VAL A 109 11.23 24.70 -1.84
C VAL A 109 11.74 26.08 -1.42
N LEU A 110 10.84 26.93 -0.90
CA LEU A 110 11.15 28.29 -0.49
C LEU A 110 11.63 28.40 0.97
N GLY A 111 11.61 27.31 1.74
CA GLY A 111 12.00 27.30 3.16
C GLY A 111 11.09 28.18 4.03
N VAL A 112 9.80 28.26 3.68
CA VAL A 112 8.81 29.07 4.40
C VAL A 112 8.17 28.30 5.56
N HIS A 113 8.52 27.02 5.74
CA HIS A 113 8.10 26.13 6.82
C HIS A 113 6.59 25.81 6.87
N HIS A 114 5.90 26.04 5.76
CA HIS A 114 4.51 25.66 5.55
C HIS A 114 4.27 25.33 4.08
N ILE A 115 3.40 24.36 3.84
CA ILE A 115 3.03 23.92 2.50
C ILE A 115 1.51 24.02 2.30
N PRO A 116 1.02 24.26 1.07
CA PRO A 116 -0.41 24.15 0.78
C PRO A 116 -0.99 22.78 1.15
N VAL A 117 -2.23 22.74 1.62
CA VAL A 117 -2.93 21.48 2.00
C VAL A 117 -2.97 20.47 0.85
N ASN A 118 -3.00 20.93 -0.41
CA ASN A 118 -2.93 20.02 -1.56
C ASN A 118 -1.66 19.15 -1.54
N TYR A 119 -0.51 19.68 -1.10
CA TYR A 119 0.71 18.89 -0.97
C TYR A 119 0.66 17.91 0.19
N MET A 120 -0.13 18.17 1.24
CA MET A 120 -0.42 17.18 2.28
C MET A 120 -1.22 16.00 1.71
N ILE A 121 -2.24 16.28 0.90
CA ILE A 121 -3.06 15.25 0.24
C ILE A 121 -2.21 14.42 -0.72
N ASP A 122 -1.35 15.07 -1.50
CA ASP A 122 -0.41 14.39 -2.40
C ASP A 122 0.58 13.52 -1.62
N ALA A 123 1.15 14.03 -0.52
CA ALA A 123 2.07 13.30 0.33
C ALA A 123 1.44 12.04 0.94
N LEU A 124 0.20 12.13 1.44
CA LEU A 124 -0.56 10.99 1.94
C LEU A 124 -0.80 9.94 0.86
N SER A 125 -1.14 10.39 -0.35
CA SER A 125 -1.34 9.50 -1.49
C SER A 125 -0.04 8.78 -1.87
N VAL A 126 1.10 9.49 -1.85
CA VAL A 126 2.43 8.92 -2.10
C VAL A 126 2.84 7.95 -0.98
N ALA A 127 2.49 8.25 0.27
CA ALA A 127 2.69 7.37 1.41
C ALA A 127 1.74 6.16 1.42
N GLY A 128 0.87 6.01 0.43
CA GLY A 128 -0.01 4.85 0.29
C GLY A 128 -1.31 4.93 1.09
N VAL A 129 -1.65 6.10 1.65
CA VAL A 129 -2.91 6.30 2.37
C VAL A 129 -4.07 6.40 1.36
N PRO A 130 -5.03 5.46 1.37
CA PRO A 130 -6.16 5.50 0.45
C PRO A 130 -7.11 6.65 0.79
N GLU A 131 -7.77 7.21 -0.23
CA GLU A 131 -8.79 8.28 -0.05
C GLU A 131 -8.28 9.51 0.73
N ALA A 132 -7.01 9.87 0.55
CA ALA A 132 -6.32 10.94 1.30
C ALA A 132 -7.10 12.26 1.38
N ARG A 133 -7.78 12.66 0.29
CA ARG A 133 -8.63 13.86 0.27
C ARG A 133 -9.80 13.75 1.26
N THR A 134 -10.56 12.66 1.17
CA THR A 134 -11.71 12.40 2.05
C THR A 134 -11.25 12.32 3.51
N LEU A 135 -10.10 11.71 3.76
CA LEU A 135 -9.50 11.62 5.09
C LEU A 135 -9.20 13.02 5.67
N ILE A 136 -8.56 13.89 4.89
CA ILE A 136 -8.24 15.25 5.35
C ILE A 136 -9.51 16.06 5.60
N GLU A 137 -10.48 15.99 4.68
CA GLU A 137 -11.75 16.72 4.79
C GLU A 137 -12.60 16.27 5.99
N THR A 138 -12.47 15.01 6.42
CA THR A 138 -13.28 14.45 7.51
C THR A 138 -12.59 14.47 8.87
N LYS A 139 -11.29 14.17 8.93
CA LYS A 139 -10.55 13.98 10.17
C LYS A 139 -9.72 15.20 10.60
N TYR A 140 -9.36 16.05 9.64
CA TYR A 140 -8.53 17.24 9.87
C TYR A 140 -9.13 18.50 9.20
N PRO A 141 -10.39 18.87 9.50
CA PRO A 141 -11.03 20.03 8.89
C PRO A 141 -10.28 21.35 9.18
N GLU A 142 -9.59 21.44 10.31
CA GLU A 142 -8.83 22.61 10.72
C GLU A 142 -7.72 22.99 9.73
N ILE A 143 -7.05 22.00 9.11
CA ILE A 143 -6.00 22.31 8.13
C ILE A 143 -6.60 22.79 6.80
N ILE A 144 -7.80 22.32 6.44
CA ILE A 144 -8.52 22.80 5.26
C ILE A 144 -8.92 24.27 5.44
N GLU A 145 -9.36 24.66 6.64
CA GLU A 145 -9.68 26.05 6.97
C GLU A 145 -8.45 26.96 6.92
N GLU A 146 -7.31 26.50 7.40
CA GLU A 146 -6.04 27.25 7.35
C GLU A 146 -5.44 27.32 5.93
N GLY A 147 -5.73 26.33 5.08
CA GLY A 147 -5.23 26.26 3.70
C GLY A 147 -3.75 25.91 3.56
N HIS A 148 -3.02 25.84 4.67
CA HIS A 148 -1.61 25.45 4.74
C HIS A 148 -1.33 24.51 5.92
N VAL A 149 -0.23 23.76 5.84
CA VAL A 149 0.22 22.81 6.85
C VAL A 149 1.68 23.08 7.17
N ASN A 150 2.01 23.28 8.46
CA ASN A 150 3.40 23.42 8.90
C ASN A 150 4.10 22.04 9.03
N LYS A 151 5.44 22.04 9.12
CA LYS A 151 6.23 20.79 9.18
C LYS A 151 5.81 19.85 10.32
N VAL A 152 5.51 20.40 11.50
CA VAL A 152 5.15 19.59 12.68
C VAL A 152 3.81 18.89 12.45
N THR A 153 2.80 19.63 11.99
CA THR A 153 1.47 19.09 11.67
C THR A 153 1.55 18.08 10.53
N PHE A 154 2.36 18.35 9.50
CA PHE A 154 2.58 17.44 8.39
C PHE A 154 3.12 16.09 8.87
N LEU A 155 4.22 16.11 9.63
CA LEU A 155 4.87 14.89 10.14
C LEU A 155 3.95 14.10 11.05
N TYR A 156 3.21 14.79 11.92
CA TYR A 156 2.24 14.15 12.81
C TYR A 156 1.16 13.39 12.02
N ILE A 157 0.51 14.05 11.06
CA ILE A 157 -0.60 13.44 10.31
C ILE A 157 -0.10 12.31 9.42
N ILE A 158 0.98 12.51 8.66
CA ILE A 158 1.46 11.48 7.74
C ILE A 158 1.98 10.25 8.48
N GLU A 159 2.61 10.43 9.65
CA GLU A 159 3.05 9.32 10.49
C GLU A 159 1.86 8.57 11.12
N GLU A 160 0.84 9.30 11.59
CA GLU A 160 -0.34 8.69 12.21
C GLU A 160 -1.14 7.86 11.19
N GLU A 161 -1.28 8.36 9.95
CA GLU A 161 -2.09 7.71 8.91
C GLU A 161 -1.33 6.66 8.12
N HIS A 162 -0.02 6.80 7.91
CA HIS A 162 0.80 5.75 7.29
C HIS A 162 0.92 4.49 8.18
N ARG A 163 0.84 4.63 9.51
CA ARG A 163 0.93 3.49 10.43
C ARG A 163 -0.35 2.62 10.50
N LYS A 164 -1.47 3.09 9.96
CA LYS A 164 -2.76 2.39 10.01
C LYS A 164 -2.93 1.45 8.82
#